data_AF-A0A0G4MZ82-F1
#
_entry.id   AF-A0A0G4MZ82-F1
#
_cell.length_a   1.000
_cell.length_b   1.000
_cell.length_c   1.000
_cell.angle_alpha   90.00
_cell.angle_beta   90.00
_cell.angle_gamma   90.00
#
_symmetry.space_group_name_H-M   'P 1'
#
loop_
_entity.id
_entity.type
_entity.pdbx_description
1 polymer ?
#
loop_
_entity_poly.entity_id
_entity_poly.type
_entity_poly.pdbx_seq_one_letter_code
_entity_poly.pdbx_strand_id
1 'polypeptide(L)'
;MPLEKLVRITTLIPRKKGLSKDVFYKHWTEVHAPLCTDFMLRHGVVEYRQYHTTDEAKALGEVMAKAAGRPMLEYDGMSDAYVKDFKTFEDAFRDPEYLQKIRPDELAFIDVENLQMTIGYDWLVVENGKKLMGRSTI
;
A
#
# COMPACT_ATOMS: atom_id res chain seq x y z
N MET A 1 0.85 -17.56 -18.83
CA MET A 1 1.93 -16.59 -19.10
C MET A 1 2.81 -16.56 -17.86
N PRO A 2 4.15 -16.51 -17.93
CA PRO A 2 4.92 -16.19 -16.73
C PRO A 2 4.46 -14.82 -16.22
N LEU A 3 4.23 -14.69 -14.92
CA LEU A 3 3.95 -13.39 -14.31
C LEU A 3 5.11 -12.46 -14.65
N GLU A 4 4.81 -11.31 -15.26
CA GLU A 4 5.81 -10.27 -15.45
C GLU A 4 6.37 -9.89 -14.07
N LYS A 5 7.70 -9.81 -13.94
CA LYS A 5 8.33 -9.43 -12.67
C LYS A 5 8.10 -7.94 -12.45
N LEU A 6 7.17 -7.61 -11.57
CA LEU A 6 6.86 -6.23 -11.16
C LEU A 6 7.59 -5.89 -9.86
N VAL A 7 8.08 -4.66 -9.76
CA VAL A 7 8.53 -4.07 -8.49
C VAL A 7 7.28 -3.71 -7.69
N ARG A 8 7.19 -4.25 -6.47
CA ARG A 8 6.16 -3.89 -5.49
C ARG A 8 6.74 -2.87 -4.52
N ILE A 9 6.03 -1.79 -4.31
CA ILE A 9 6.29 -0.80 -3.26
C ILE A 9 5.14 -0.89 -2.26
N THR A 10 5.44 -1.32 -1.04
CA THR A 10 4.48 -1.32 0.05
C THR A 10 4.75 -0.11 0.94
N THR A 11 3.73 0.72 1.13
CA THR A 11 3.79 1.84 2.08
C THR A 11 2.95 1.50 3.31
N LEU A 12 3.52 1.63 4.50
CA LEU A 12 2.86 1.45 5.78
C LEU A 12 2.37 2.81 6.27
N ILE A 13 1.06 2.98 6.38
CA ILE A 13 0.39 4.28 6.46
C ILE A 13 -0.23 4.46 7.85
N PRO A 14 0.42 5.23 8.74
CA PRO A 14 -0.20 5.71 9.96
C PRO A 14 -1.15 6.88 9.62
N ARG A 15 -2.33 6.90 10.23
CA ARG A 15 -3.20 8.08 10.10
C ARG A 15 -2.58 9.26 10.82
N LYS A 16 -2.92 10.47 10.36
CA LYS A 16 -2.54 11.71 11.03
C LYS A 16 -3.04 11.73 12.48
N LYS A 17 -2.17 12.15 13.40
CA LYS A 17 -2.50 12.30 14.82
C LYS A 17 -3.72 13.22 14.99
N GLY A 18 -4.68 12.79 15.79
CA GLY A 18 -5.94 13.50 16.02
C GLY A 18 -7.06 13.24 14.99
N LEU A 19 -6.78 12.60 13.85
CA LEU A 19 -7.81 12.22 12.89
C LEU A 19 -8.52 10.93 13.35
N SER A 20 -9.85 10.82 13.24
CA SER A 20 -10.51 9.54 13.54
C SER A 20 -10.22 8.50 12.46
N LYS A 21 -10.30 7.21 12.82
CA LYS A 21 -10.13 6.10 11.88
C LYS A 21 -11.19 6.12 10.77
N ASP A 22 -12.44 6.35 11.11
CA ASP A 22 -13.53 6.43 10.14
C ASP A 22 -13.30 7.53 9.09
N VAL A 23 -12.83 8.71 9.54
CA VAL A 23 -12.49 9.80 8.63
C VAL A 23 -11.28 9.43 7.77
N PHE A 24 -10.25 8.82 8.36
CA PHE A 24 -9.08 8.34 7.61
C PHE A 24 -9.47 7.37 6.50
N TYR A 25 -10.19 6.29 6.83
CA TYR A 25 -10.57 5.26 5.86
C TYR A 25 -11.48 5.81 4.77
N LYS A 26 -12.47 6.62 5.15
CA LYS A 26 -13.39 7.26 4.20
C LYS A 26 -12.64 8.22 3.26
N HIS A 27 -11.76 9.07 3.80
CA HIS A 27 -10.98 9.99 2.97
C HIS A 27 -10.06 9.23 2.02
N TRP A 28 -9.43 8.16 2.50
CA TRP A 28 -8.49 7.40 1.71
C TRP A 28 -9.15 6.69 0.50
N THR A 29 -10.36 6.17 0.67
CA THR A 29 -11.11 5.47 -0.39
C THR A 29 -11.91 6.42 -1.28
N GLU A 30 -12.61 7.40 -0.70
CA GLU A 30 -13.58 8.23 -1.44
C GLU A 30 -12.99 9.53 -1.99
N VAL A 31 -11.84 9.98 -1.48
CA VAL A 31 -11.19 11.24 -1.91
C VAL A 31 -9.82 10.96 -2.53
N HIS A 32 -8.92 10.35 -1.76
CA HIS A 32 -7.53 10.16 -2.18
C HIS A 32 -7.39 9.18 -3.35
N ALA A 33 -8.09 8.04 -3.32
CA ALA A 33 -8.03 7.05 -4.40
C ALA A 33 -8.47 7.65 -5.76
N PRO A 34 -9.64 8.30 -5.88
CA PRO A 34 -10.04 8.96 -7.13
C PRO A 34 -9.06 10.05 -7.57
N LEU A 35 -8.53 10.84 -6.63
CA LEU A 35 -7.53 11.87 -6.91
C LEU A 35 -6.25 11.31 -7.56
N CYS A 36 -5.81 10.13 -7.11
CA CYS A 36 -4.54 9.54 -7.55
C CYS A 36 -4.67 8.60 -8.76
N THR A 37 -5.86 8.09 -9.07
CA THR A 37 -6.01 6.97 -10.03
C THR A 37 -5.48 7.31 -11.43
N ASP A 38 -5.96 8.41 -12.03
CA ASP A 38 -5.50 8.80 -13.37
C ASP A 38 -4.01 9.17 -13.39
N PHE A 39 -3.53 9.77 -12.30
CA PHE A 39 -2.11 10.10 -12.12
C PHE A 39 -1.24 8.83 -12.09
N MET A 40 -1.62 7.85 -11.28
CA MET A 40 -0.94 6.55 -11.18
C MET A 40 -0.90 5.83 -12.53
N LEU A 41 -2.01 5.80 -13.25
CA LEU A 41 -2.10 5.17 -14.57
C LEU A 41 -1.16 5.84 -15.58
N ARG A 42 -1.11 7.18 -15.63
CA ARG A 42 -0.22 7.92 -16.55
C ARG A 42 1.26 7.68 -16.26
N HIS A 43 1.62 7.51 -15.00
CA HIS A 43 3.00 7.20 -14.61
C HIS A 43 3.36 5.73 -14.86
N GLY A 44 2.39 4.83 -15.09
CA GLY A 44 2.67 3.43 -15.40
C GLY A 44 2.61 2.51 -14.18
N VAL A 45 1.91 2.93 -13.13
CA VAL A 45 1.46 2.02 -12.07
C VAL A 45 0.48 1.01 -12.68
N VAL A 46 0.86 -0.26 -12.63
CA VAL A 46 0.10 -1.37 -13.21
C VAL A 46 -1.01 -1.81 -12.26
N GLU A 47 -0.76 -1.71 -10.96
CA GLU A 47 -1.72 -2.06 -9.93
C GLU A 47 -1.48 -1.23 -8.67
N TYR A 48 -2.57 -0.82 -8.03
CA TYR A 48 -2.57 -0.15 -6.74
C TYR A 48 -3.61 -0.79 -5.82
N ARG A 49 -3.20 -1.23 -4.64
CA ARG A 49 -4.09 -1.80 -3.62
C ARG A 49 -4.04 -0.97 -2.35
N GLN A 50 -5.20 -0.71 -1.76
CA GLN A 50 -5.30 -0.23 -0.38
C GLN A 50 -5.65 -1.43 0.52
N TYR A 51 -4.83 -1.66 1.53
CA TYR A 51 -5.04 -2.63 2.58
C TYR A 51 -5.45 -1.92 3.86
N HIS A 52 -6.72 -2.08 4.21
CA HIS A 52 -7.35 -1.44 5.36
C HIS A 52 -7.21 -2.32 6.60
N THR A 53 -6.64 -1.79 7.68
CA THR A 53 -6.42 -2.55 8.93
C THR A 53 -7.33 -2.06 10.04
N THR A 54 -8.64 -2.18 9.83
CA THR A 54 -9.65 -1.77 10.82
C THR A 54 -9.51 -2.55 12.12
N ASP A 55 -10.12 -2.05 13.19
CA ASP A 55 -10.06 -2.72 14.49
C ASP A 55 -10.72 -4.10 14.45
N GLU A 56 -11.79 -4.25 13.67
CA GLU A 56 -12.45 -5.53 13.42
C GLU A 56 -11.52 -6.50 12.68
N ALA A 57 -10.78 -6.01 11.68
CA ALA A 57 -9.84 -6.84 10.93
C ALA A 57 -8.64 -7.29 11.80
N LYS A 58 -8.12 -6.40 12.66
CA LYS A 58 -7.05 -6.73 13.60
C LYS A 58 -7.51 -7.74 14.66
N ALA A 59 -8.76 -7.64 15.13
CA ALA A 59 -9.34 -8.56 16.10
C ALA A 59 -9.39 -10.01 15.61
N LEU A 60 -9.48 -10.26 14.29
CA LEU A 60 -9.45 -11.62 13.72
C LEU A 60 -8.17 -12.40 14.08
N GLY A 61 -7.03 -11.71 14.24
CA GLY A 61 -5.74 -12.30 14.54
C GLY A 61 -5.29 -12.17 16.00
N GLU A 62 -6.03 -11.45 16.84
CA GLU A 62 -5.57 -11.00 18.16
C GLU A 62 -5.18 -12.16 19.09
N VAL A 63 -6.00 -13.22 19.14
CA VAL A 63 -5.74 -14.41 19.96
C VAL A 63 -4.44 -15.09 19.55
N MET A 64 -4.19 -15.23 18.24
CA MET A 64 -2.97 -15.85 17.72
C MET A 64 -1.75 -14.96 17.99
N ALA A 65 -1.86 -13.65 17.77
CA ALA A 65 -0.82 -12.67 18.03
C ALA A 65 -0.38 -12.70 19.51
N LYS A 66 -1.37 -12.69 20.43
CA LYS A 66 -1.14 -12.79 21.88
C LYS A 66 -0.47 -14.09 22.27
N ALA A 67 -0.94 -15.23 21.75
CA ALA A 67 -0.34 -16.54 22.01
C ALA A 67 1.12 -16.63 21.53
N ALA A 68 1.45 -15.96 20.41
CA ALA A 68 2.80 -15.89 19.87
C ALA A 68 3.71 -14.85 20.55
N GLY A 69 3.18 -14.03 21.47
CA GLY A 69 3.92 -12.94 22.10
C GLY A 69 4.37 -11.85 21.12
N ARG A 70 3.67 -11.70 19.99
CA ARG A 70 4.00 -10.74 18.92
C ARG A 70 2.80 -9.84 18.69
N PRO A 71 2.90 -8.53 18.93
CA PRO A 71 1.77 -7.64 18.71
C PRO A 71 1.42 -7.54 17.23
N MET A 72 0.16 -7.19 16.95
CA MET A 72 -0.25 -6.78 15.62
C MET A 72 0.45 -5.46 15.26
N LEU A 73 0.57 -5.19 13.97
CA LEU A 73 1.23 -3.98 13.50
C LEU A 73 0.35 -2.73 13.73
N GLU A 74 0.96 -1.67 14.23
CA GLU A 74 0.27 -0.46 14.71
C GLU A 74 0.10 0.63 13.62
N TYR A 75 -0.08 0.24 12.36
CA TYR A 75 -0.48 1.18 11.29
C TYR A 75 -1.99 1.12 11.07
N ASP A 76 -2.57 2.15 10.46
CA ASP A 76 -3.99 2.19 10.12
C ASP A 76 -4.25 1.59 8.73
N GLY A 77 -3.25 1.57 7.83
CA GLY A 77 -3.34 0.80 6.59
C GLY A 77 -2.01 0.61 5.88
N MET A 78 -2.05 -0.06 4.75
CA MET A 78 -0.92 -0.18 3.83
C MET A 78 -1.38 0.05 2.39
N SER A 79 -0.53 0.61 1.53
CA SER A 79 -0.75 0.55 0.09
C SER A 79 0.29 -0.33 -0.58
N ASP A 80 -0.10 -0.98 -1.68
CA ASP A 80 0.83 -1.67 -2.57
C ASP A 80 0.71 -1.08 -3.97
N ALA A 81 1.79 -0.49 -4.48
CA ALA A 81 1.92 -0.06 -5.86
C ALA A 81 2.83 -1.02 -6.63
N TYR A 82 2.41 -1.41 -7.84
CA TYR A 82 3.16 -2.32 -8.71
C TYR A 82 3.56 -1.60 -9.99
N VAL A 83 4.85 -1.61 -10.29
CA VAL A 83 5.45 -0.93 -11.45
C VAL A 83 6.46 -1.85 -12.14
N LYS A 84 6.75 -1.58 -13.41
CA LYS A 84 7.75 -2.36 -14.16
C LYS A 84 9.19 -2.04 -13.75
N ASP A 85 9.44 -0.78 -13.39
CA ASP A 85 10.71 -0.30 -12.89
C ASP A 85 10.50 0.66 -11.72
N PHE A 86 11.45 0.71 -10.79
CA PHE A 86 11.35 1.60 -9.63
C PHE A 86 11.47 3.09 -10.03
N LYS A 87 12.11 3.38 -11.16
CA LYS A 87 12.29 4.75 -11.65
C LYS A 87 10.95 5.43 -11.93
N THR A 88 9.98 4.69 -12.46
CA THR A 88 8.59 5.09 -12.65
C THR A 88 8.00 5.65 -11.36
N PHE A 89 8.21 4.95 -10.24
CA PHE A 89 7.74 5.40 -8.94
C PHE A 89 8.48 6.66 -8.49
N GLU A 90 9.81 6.72 -8.61
CA GLU A 90 10.58 7.93 -8.28
C GLU A 90 10.17 9.17 -9.08
N ASP A 91 9.93 9.02 -10.38
CA ASP A 91 9.56 10.12 -11.26
C ASP A 91 8.19 10.70 -10.88
N ALA A 92 7.25 9.84 -10.43
CA ALA A 92 5.95 10.28 -9.94
C ALA A 92 6.07 11.25 -8.75
N PHE A 93 6.99 11.03 -7.79
CA PHE A 93 7.20 11.94 -6.66
C PHE A 93 7.80 13.30 -7.06
N ARG A 94 8.40 13.39 -8.24
CA ARG A 94 8.99 14.63 -8.78
C ARG A 94 8.01 15.39 -9.66
N ASP A 95 6.86 14.80 -9.98
CA ASP A 95 5.85 15.40 -10.86
C ASP A 95 5.21 16.65 -10.19
N PRO A 96 5.09 17.79 -10.88
CA PRO A 96 4.42 18.97 -10.36
C PRO A 96 2.98 18.69 -9.89
N GLU A 97 2.24 17.81 -10.57
CA GLU A 97 0.89 17.43 -10.18
C GLU A 97 0.88 16.70 -8.83
N TYR A 98 1.84 15.80 -8.61
CA TYR A 98 2.01 15.16 -7.31
C TYR A 98 2.28 16.21 -6.23
N LEU A 99 3.26 17.08 -6.44
CA LEU A 99 3.67 18.09 -5.46
C LEU A 99 2.55 19.11 -5.14
N GLN A 100 1.71 19.45 -6.12
CA GLN A 100 0.69 20.49 -5.99
C GLN A 100 -0.68 19.96 -5.56
N LYS A 101 -1.03 18.71 -5.90
CA LYS A 101 -2.36 18.15 -5.65
C LYS A 101 -2.36 16.98 -4.68
N ILE A 102 -1.50 15.99 -4.92
CA ILE A 102 -1.52 14.73 -4.16
C ILE A 102 -0.80 14.88 -2.83
N ARG A 103 0.39 15.49 -2.82
CA ARG A 103 1.18 15.66 -1.60
C ARG A 103 0.45 16.48 -0.53
N PRO A 104 -0.22 17.60 -0.84
CA PRO A 104 -1.02 18.33 0.16
C PRO A 104 -2.17 17.49 0.72
N ASP A 105 -2.80 16.65 -0.11
CA ASP A 105 -3.84 15.72 0.32
C ASP A 105 -3.28 14.66 1.28
N GLU A 106 -2.17 14.00 0.94
CA GLU A 106 -1.48 13.07 1.84
C GLU A 106 -1.17 13.71 3.21
N LEU A 107 -0.63 14.92 3.23
CA LEU A 107 -0.33 15.67 4.46
C LEU A 107 -1.59 15.99 5.29
N ALA A 108 -2.77 15.98 4.70
CA ALA A 108 -4.02 16.23 5.39
C ALA A 108 -4.47 15.04 6.26
N PHE A 109 -4.20 13.80 5.84
CA PHE A 109 -4.73 12.61 6.51
C PHE A 109 -3.70 11.55 6.95
N ILE A 110 -2.45 11.63 6.48
CA ILE A 110 -1.36 10.69 6.80
C ILE A 110 -0.37 11.33 7.78
N ASP A 111 0.13 10.54 8.74
CA ASP A 111 1.32 10.90 9.52
C ASP A 111 2.58 10.58 8.70
N VAL A 112 2.94 11.51 7.82
CA VAL A 112 4.07 11.33 6.88
C VAL A 112 5.43 11.19 7.56
N GLU A 113 5.56 11.62 8.82
CA GLU A 113 6.82 11.52 9.58
C GLU A 113 7.09 10.08 10.01
N ASN A 114 6.03 9.32 10.28
CA ASN A 114 6.10 7.92 10.72
C ASN A 114 5.73 6.92 9.62
N LEU A 115 5.51 7.40 8.39
CA LEU A 115 5.31 6.60 7.20
C LEU A 115 6.56 5.74 6.92
N GLN A 116 6.36 4.48 6.60
CA GLN A 116 7.45 3.58 6.20
C GLN A 116 7.18 2.97 4.83
N MET A 117 8.24 2.59 4.13
CA MET A 117 8.15 1.90 2.84
C MET A 117 9.08 0.68 2.82
N THR A 118 8.65 -0.33 2.08
CA THR A 118 9.50 -1.44 1.64
C THR A 118 9.31 -1.67 0.15
N ILE A 119 10.37 -2.12 -0.52
CA ILE A 119 10.41 -2.34 -1.97
C ILE A 119 10.88 -3.77 -2.19
N GLY A 120 10.18 -4.51 -3.05
CA GLY A 120 10.50 -5.91 -3.30
C GLY A 120 9.80 -6.48 -4.53
N TYR A 121 9.74 -7.80 -4.57
CA TYR A 121 9.12 -8.56 -5.64
C TYR A 121 8.21 -9.62 -5.02
N ASP A 122 7.04 -9.82 -5.61
CA ASP A 122 6.17 -10.92 -5.20
C ASP A 122 6.71 -12.24 -5.78
N TRP A 123 6.79 -13.24 -4.92
CA TRP A 123 7.07 -14.62 -5.30
C TRP A 123 5.81 -15.46 -5.10
N LEU A 124 5.03 -15.62 -6.16
CA LEU A 124 3.72 -16.26 -6.06
C LEU A 124 3.85 -17.79 -5.99
N VAL A 125 3.53 -18.37 -4.83
CA VAL A 125 3.61 -19.82 -4.56
C VAL A 125 2.25 -20.51 -4.64
N VAL A 126 1.18 -19.77 -4.30
CA VAL A 126 -0.21 -20.22 -4.36
C VAL A 126 -1.05 -19.10 -4.94
N GLU A 127 -1.86 -19.41 -5.94
CA GLU A 127 -2.77 -18.46 -6.57
C GLU A 127 -4.11 -19.16 -6.84
N ASN A 128 -5.23 -18.49 -6.54
CA ASN A 128 -6.57 -19.02 -6.77
C ASN A 128 -6.79 -20.44 -6.21
N GLY A 129 -6.26 -20.71 -5.00
CA GLY A 129 -6.34 -22.01 -4.32
C GLY A 129 -5.48 -23.12 -4.93
N LYS A 130 -4.60 -22.81 -5.89
CA LYS A 130 -3.74 -23.78 -6.57
C LYS A 130 -2.28 -23.54 -6.26
N LYS A 131 -1.53 -24.64 -6.05
CA LYS A 131 -0.07 -24.60 -5.95
C LYS A 131 0.53 -24.20 -7.30
N LEU A 132 1.33 -23.14 -7.29
CA LEU A 132 2.21 -22.82 -8.40
C LEU A 132 3.55 -23.54 -8.14
N MET A 133 3.70 -24.72 -8.75
CA MET A 133 4.96 -25.47 -8.69
C MET A 133 6.08 -24.59 -9.28
N GLY A 134 7.14 -24.38 -8.48
CA GLY A 134 8.28 -23.52 -8.74
C GLY A 134 8.59 -23.26 -10.21
N ARG A 135 8.29 -22.04 -10.67
CA ARG A 135 8.93 -21.46 -11.83
C ARG A 135 9.60 -20.16 -11.39
N SER A 136 10.74 -20.28 -10.75
CA SER A 136 11.86 -19.45 -11.14
C SER A 136 13.15 -20.07 -10.62
N THR A 137 14.04 -20.31 -11.59
CA THR A 137 15.47 -20.20 -11.43
C THR A 137 15.75 -18.82 -10.84
N ILE A 138 16.36 -18.80 -9.67
CA ILE A 138 17.16 -17.66 -9.23
C ILE A 138 18.26 -17.46 -10.27
#